data_AF-A0A6N7Q880-F1
#
_entry.id   AF-A0A6N7Q880-F1
#
_cell.length_a   1.000
_cell.length_b   1.000
_cell.length_c   1.000
_cell.angle_alpha   90.00
_cell.angle_beta   90.00
_cell.angle_gamma   90.00
#
_symmetry.space_group_name_H-M   'P 1'
#
loop_
_entity.id
_entity.type
_entity.pdbx_description
1 polymer ?
#
loop_
_entity_poly.entity_id
_entity_poly.type
_entity_poly.pdbx_seq_one_letter_code
_entity_poly.pdbx_strand_id
1 'polypeptide(L)'
;MLPLLLLLALASPAAPGAVPAPSAATPTPTPTPTDCRAASAVPSDTDVCDPRRGLLHLAYRAGRVVLQLPGRTPAVLETIPHAYAPERIGAERAIRLLPTRLQPYLARDRLLYLSVRRSSPGDGHGYCGAGAEMALTVVDLHGTPSILARVPVSSCLDNIDLDAPDLDDLTPYTVRDGRLRIRFSAYAGHDDAGPVEAVLAPDLHGLTFAP
;
A
#
# COMPACT_ATOMS: atom_id res chain seq x y z
N MET A 1 73.59 14.07 28.71
CA MET A 1 73.55 13.40 30.03
C MET A 1 72.57 14.18 30.91
N LEU A 2 71.38 13.63 31.15
CA LEU A 2 70.47 14.05 32.24
C LEU A 2 71.06 13.56 33.58
N PRO A 3 70.78 14.15 34.77
CA PRO A 3 69.43 14.13 35.41
C PRO A 3 69.08 15.41 36.23
N LEU A 4 67.79 15.82 36.33
CA LEU A 4 66.81 15.49 37.38
C LEU A 4 66.98 16.29 38.71
N LEU A 5 66.00 17.15 39.02
CA LEU A 5 65.34 17.25 40.34
C LEU A 5 64.25 18.34 40.29
N LEU A 6 63.03 17.91 40.03
CA LEU A 6 61.82 18.73 40.10
C LEU A 6 61.32 18.73 41.55
N LEU A 7 61.16 19.92 42.14
CA LEU A 7 60.65 20.13 43.49
C LEU A 7 59.13 19.90 43.54
N LEU A 8 58.72 19.06 44.50
CA LEU A 8 57.34 18.97 44.99
C LEU A 8 56.94 20.26 45.70
N ALA A 9 55.78 20.81 45.36
CA ALA A 9 55.02 21.70 46.24
C ALA A 9 53.57 21.21 46.29
N LEU A 10 53.17 20.73 47.46
CA LEU A 10 51.81 20.38 47.83
C LEU A 10 50.96 21.65 47.91
N ALA A 11 49.79 21.63 47.28
CA ALA A 11 48.68 22.51 47.65
C ALA A 11 47.39 21.68 47.68
N SER A 12 46.73 21.77 48.84
CA SER A 12 45.55 21.04 49.34
C SER A 12 44.30 21.06 48.46
N PRO A 13 43.34 20.15 48.72
CA PRO A 13 42.18 19.91 47.86
C PRO A 13 41.06 20.92 48.12
N ALA A 14 40.54 21.54 47.06
CA ALA A 14 39.26 22.22 47.09
C ALA A 14 38.18 21.28 46.53
N ALA A 15 37.08 21.16 47.27
CA ALA A 15 35.96 20.25 47.06
C ALA A 15 35.33 20.34 45.65
N PRO A 16 34.72 19.24 45.16
CA PRO A 16 34.03 19.23 43.87
C PRO A 16 32.72 20.02 43.98
N GLY A 17 32.65 21.15 43.26
CA GLY A 17 31.41 21.82 42.94
C GLY A 17 30.52 20.91 42.10
N ALA A 18 29.27 20.78 42.52
CA ALA A 18 28.24 19.92 41.95
C ALA A 18 28.12 20.07 40.43
N VAL A 19 28.20 18.93 39.73
CA VAL A 19 27.76 18.76 38.35
C VAL A 19 26.25 19.00 38.31
N PRO A 20 25.72 19.93 37.50
CA PRO A 20 24.29 19.96 37.24
C PRO A 20 23.91 18.66 36.51
N ALA A 21 23.05 17.87 37.13
CA ALA A 21 22.48 16.68 36.53
C ALA A 21 21.87 17.03 35.16
N PRO A 22 22.03 16.19 34.12
CA PRO A 22 21.31 16.37 32.87
C PRO A 22 19.82 16.34 33.20
N SER A 23 19.17 17.48 32.98
CA SER A 23 17.72 17.63 33.04
C SER A 23 17.11 16.47 32.27
N ALA A 24 16.33 15.64 32.97
CA ALA A 24 15.60 14.54 32.37
C ALA A 24 14.83 15.12 31.19
N ALA A 25 15.26 14.74 29.99
CA ALA A 25 14.55 15.06 28.77
C ALA A 25 13.10 14.60 28.98
N THR A 26 12.19 15.56 28.95
CA THR A 26 10.75 15.31 28.90
C THR A 26 10.55 14.21 27.87
N PRO A 27 9.89 13.08 28.21
CA PRO A 27 9.63 12.05 27.23
C PRO A 27 8.89 12.73 26.07
N THR A 28 9.55 12.78 24.92
CA THR A 28 8.94 13.19 23.66
C THR A 28 7.61 12.45 23.58
N PRO A 29 6.47 13.13 23.35
CA PRO A 29 5.20 12.44 23.26
C PRO A 29 5.36 11.37 22.19
N THR A 30 5.30 10.11 22.63
CA THR A 30 5.18 8.98 21.72
C THR A 30 3.98 9.32 20.86
N PRO A 31 4.08 9.31 19.52
CA PRO A 31 2.91 9.53 18.69
C PRO A 31 1.92 8.43 19.04
N THR A 32 0.93 8.76 19.87
CA THR A 32 -0.23 7.92 20.09
C THR A 32 -0.81 7.64 18.70
N PRO A 33 -1.16 6.38 18.37
CA PRO A 33 -1.79 6.07 17.11
C PRO A 33 -3.11 6.85 17.04
N THR A 34 -3.06 8.02 16.42
CA THR A 34 -4.19 8.90 16.24
C THR A 34 -5.16 8.22 15.30
N ASP A 35 -6.12 7.54 15.93
CA ASP A 35 -7.53 7.52 15.61
C ASP A 35 -7.94 7.12 14.19
N CYS A 36 -7.78 5.82 13.91
CA CYS A 36 -8.76 5.13 13.05
C CYS A 36 -10.22 5.34 13.52
N ARG A 37 -10.42 5.74 14.78
CA ARG A 37 -11.73 5.96 15.43
C ARG A 37 -12.31 7.36 15.21
N ALA A 38 -11.47 8.38 14.97
CA ALA A 38 -11.93 9.74 14.61
C ALA A 38 -12.36 9.82 13.14
N ALA A 39 -11.94 8.86 12.31
CA ALA A 39 -12.55 8.56 11.02
C ALA A 39 -13.90 7.83 11.17
N SER A 40 -14.77 8.30 12.07
CA SER A 40 -16.16 7.84 12.21
C SER A 40 -17.08 8.34 11.08
N ALA A 41 -16.52 8.89 10.01
CA ALA A 41 -17.17 8.90 8.71
C ALA A 41 -16.65 7.66 7.98
N VAL A 42 -17.55 6.77 7.54
CA VAL A 42 -17.27 5.58 6.72
C VAL A 42 -15.98 5.78 5.92
N PRO A 43 -14.92 4.97 6.16
CA PRO A 43 -13.67 5.12 5.42
C PRO A 43 -14.05 5.15 3.94
N SER A 44 -13.66 6.22 3.27
CA SER A 44 -13.95 6.35 1.85
C SER A 44 -13.29 5.18 1.13
N ASP A 45 -13.74 4.84 -0.07
CA ASP A 45 -13.16 3.72 -0.84
C ASP A 45 -11.63 3.88 -1.05
N THR A 46 -11.08 5.07 -0.79
CA THR A 46 -9.65 5.38 -0.85
C THR A 46 -8.91 5.29 0.49
N ASP A 47 -9.56 4.91 1.58
CA ASP A 47 -8.99 4.88 2.94
C ASP A 47 -8.98 3.49 3.57
N VAL A 48 -7.91 3.17 4.30
CA VAL A 48 -7.78 1.94 5.11
C VAL A 48 -7.19 2.25 6.46
N CYS A 49 -7.82 1.77 7.52
CA CYS A 49 -7.21 1.78 8.85
C CYS A 49 -6.17 0.65 8.99
N ASP A 50 -4.92 1.03 9.30
CA ASP A 50 -3.90 0.13 9.87
C ASP A 50 -3.69 0.50 11.35
N PRO A 51 -4.01 -0.38 12.32
CA PRO A 51 -3.80 -0.10 13.74
C PRO A 51 -2.37 0.33 14.12
N ARG A 52 -1.37 -0.03 13.30
CA ARG A 52 0.04 0.29 13.54
C ARG A 52 0.48 1.62 12.91
N ARG A 53 -0.25 2.10 11.90
CA ARG A 53 0.14 3.28 11.08
C ARG A 53 -0.91 4.38 11.05
N GLY A 54 -2.12 4.14 11.53
CA GLY A 54 -3.27 5.05 11.41
C GLY A 54 -4.01 4.88 10.08
N LEU A 55 -4.66 5.97 9.64
CA LEU A 55 -5.42 5.99 8.39
C LEU A 55 -4.50 6.14 7.18
N LEU A 56 -4.47 5.12 6.32
CA LEU A 56 -3.77 5.12 5.04
C LEU A 56 -4.72 5.69 3.97
N HIS A 57 -4.26 6.63 3.15
CA HIS A 57 -5.06 7.23 2.08
C HIS A 57 -4.39 7.06 0.72
N LEU A 58 -5.14 6.57 -0.27
CA LEU A 58 -4.70 6.44 -1.65
C LEU A 58 -5.37 7.49 -2.53
N ALA A 59 -4.57 8.36 -3.15
CA ALA A 59 -5.07 9.37 -4.07
C ALA A 59 -4.59 9.10 -5.50
N TYR A 60 -5.51 9.17 -6.47
CA TYR A 60 -5.16 9.30 -7.87
C TYR A 60 -5.32 10.77 -8.31
N ARG A 61 -4.22 11.41 -8.74
CA ARG A 61 -4.22 12.82 -9.18
C ARG A 61 -3.23 13.04 -10.31
N ALA A 62 -3.68 13.63 -11.41
CA ALA A 62 -2.84 14.00 -12.56
C ALA A 62 -1.92 12.84 -13.03
N GLY A 63 -2.48 11.65 -13.26
CA GLY A 63 -1.72 10.48 -13.68
C GLY A 63 -0.89 9.81 -12.58
N ARG A 64 -0.93 10.28 -11.32
CA ARG A 64 -0.12 9.72 -10.23
C ARG A 64 -0.97 9.00 -9.21
N VAL A 65 -0.55 7.81 -8.83
CA VAL A 65 -1.07 7.07 -7.68
C VAL A 65 -0.19 7.38 -6.48
N VAL A 66 -0.75 8.04 -5.48
CA VAL A 66 -0.03 8.56 -4.32
C VAL A 66 -0.59 7.91 -3.05
N LEU A 67 0.28 7.28 -2.28
CA LEU A 67 -0.06 6.73 -0.97
C LEU A 67 0.41 7.68 0.14
N GLN A 68 -0.51 8.04 1.01
CA GLN A 68 -0.26 8.90 2.16
C GLN A 68 -0.31 8.05 3.43
N LEU A 69 0.79 8.09 4.18
CA LEU A 69 0.92 7.45 5.48
C LEU A 69 1.04 8.55 6.54
N PRO A 70 0.34 8.43 7.68
CA PRO A 70 0.47 9.38 8.78
C PRO A 70 1.93 9.55 9.22
N GLY A 71 2.35 10.82 9.37
CA GLY A 71 3.70 11.17 9.81
C GLY A 71 4.80 10.90 8.77
N ARG A 72 4.47 10.58 7.51
CA ARG A 72 5.44 10.36 6.43
C ARG A 72 5.19 11.29 5.24
N THR A 73 6.22 11.51 4.44
CA THR A 73 6.07 12.16 3.14
C THR A 73 5.21 11.28 2.23
N PRO A 74 4.27 11.86 1.46
CA PRO A 74 3.49 11.10 0.48
C PRO A 74 4.39 10.34 -0.49
N ALA A 75 4.11 9.06 -0.69
CA ALA A 75 4.85 8.20 -1.59
C ALA A 75 4.13 8.11 -2.94
N VAL A 76 4.83 8.41 -4.03
CA VAL A 76 4.30 8.15 -5.39
C VAL A 76 4.54 6.68 -5.68
N LEU A 77 3.48 5.88 -5.68
CA LEU A 77 3.56 4.45 -6.00
C LEU A 77 3.77 4.25 -7.50
N GLU A 78 3.16 5.11 -8.31
CA GLU A 78 3.20 5.00 -9.76
C GLU A 78 2.89 6.34 -10.45
N THR A 79 3.45 6.53 -11.65
CA THR A 79 2.99 7.52 -12.63
C THR A 79 2.49 6.80 -13.88
N ILE A 80 1.20 6.92 -14.16
CA ILE A 80 0.51 6.42 -15.36
C ILE A 80 0.70 7.44 -16.48
N PRO A 81 1.28 7.05 -17.64
CA PRO A 81 1.38 7.96 -18.78
C PRO A 81 -0.01 8.37 -19.27
N HIS A 82 -0.17 9.62 -19.69
CA HIS A 82 -1.47 10.19 -20.09
C HIS A 82 -2.22 9.34 -21.14
N ALA A 83 -1.50 8.70 -22.06
CA ALA A 83 -2.09 7.83 -23.08
C ALA A 83 -2.89 6.64 -22.49
N TYR A 84 -2.51 6.18 -21.30
CA TYR A 84 -3.11 5.05 -20.57
C TYR A 84 -3.95 5.48 -19.36
N ALA A 85 -4.22 6.78 -19.24
CA ALA A 85 -4.83 7.33 -18.04
C ALA A 85 -6.30 6.85 -17.90
N PRO A 86 -6.71 6.35 -16.73
CA PRO A 86 -8.04 5.79 -16.49
C PRO A 86 -9.17 6.82 -16.64
N GLU A 87 -8.92 8.12 -16.44
CA GLU A 87 -9.92 9.18 -16.65
C GLU A 87 -10.38 9.29 -18.11
N ARG A 88 -9.60 8.74 -19.06
CA ARG A 88 -9.97 8.72 -20.48
C ARG A 88 -11.05 7.68 -20.80
N ILE A 89 -11.31 6.78 -19.86
CA ILE A 89 -12.33 5.72 -19.95
C ILE A 89 -13.30 5.77 -18.76
N GLY A 90 -13.27 6.85 -17.96
CA GLY A 90 -14.15 7.03 -16.79
C GLY A 90 -13.91 6.02 -15.65
N ALA A 91 -12.73 5.40 -15.59
CA ALA A 91 -12.42 4.33 -14.63
C ALA A 91 -11.52 4.79 -13.47
N GLU A 92 -11.29 6.09 -13.31
CA GLU A 92 -10.41 6.64 -12.27
C GLU A 92 -10.89 6.31 -10.85
N ARG A 93 -12.20 6.15 -10.65
CA ARG A 93 -12.82 5.78 -9.37
C ARG A 93 -12.54 4.34 -8.96
N ALA A 94 -12.19 3.47 -9.90
CA ALA A 94 -11.81 2.09 -9.60
C ALA A 94 -10.39 2.00 -9.04
N ILE A 95 -9.58 3.08 -9.11
CA ILE A 95 -8.31 3.16 -8.38
C ILE A 95 -8.59 3.42 -6.91
N ARG A 96 -8.55 2.38 -6.09
CA ARG A 96 -8.98 2.48 -4.69
C ARG A 96 -8.35 1.40 -3.82
N LEU A 97 -8.29 1.65 -2.51
CA LEU A 97 -7.83 0.63 -1.56
C LEU A 97 -8.91 -0.45 -1.42
N LEU A 98 -8.49 -1.69 -1.16
CA LEU A 98 -9.46 -2.66 -0.64
C LEU A 98 -9.84 -2.27 0.80
N PRO A 99 -11.11 -2.34 1.20
CA PRO A 99 -11.53 -2.01 2.56
C PRO A 99 -10.83 -2.92 3.57
N THR A 100 -10.69 -2.48 4.82
CA THR A 100 -9.93 -3.21 5.86
C THR A 100 -10.31 -4.69 5.99
N ARG A 101 -11.59 -5.06 5.80
CA ARG A 101 -12.05 -6.47 5.82
C ARG A 101 -11.48 -7.35 4.68
N LEU A 102 -10.99 -6.73 3.61
CA LEU A 102 -10.36 -7.33 2.43
C LEU A 102 -8.84 -7.08 2.40
N GLN A 103 -8.23 -6.73 3.54
CA GLN A 103 -6.79 -6.46 3.68
C GLN A 103 -6.08 -7.52 4.55
N PRO A 104 -6.12 -8.82 4.20
CA PRO A 104 -5.62 -9.89 5.07
C PRO A 104 -4.10 -9.84 5.30
N TYR A 105 -3.36 -9.13 4.45
CA TYR A 105 -1.90 -9.04 4.51
C TYR A 105 -1.39 -7.74 5.15
N LEU A 106 -2.29 -6.85 5.58
CA LEU A 106 -1.91 -5.53 6.11
C LEU A 106 -1.03 -5.64 7.35
N ALA A 107 -1.31 -6.61 8.23
CA ALA A 107 -0.49 -6.88 9.42
C ALA A 107 0.95 -7.33 9.10
N ARG A 108 1.22 -7.75 7.85
CA ARG A 108 2.53 -8.15 7.34
C ARG A 108 3.15 -7.08 6.44
N ASP A 109 2.70 -5.83 6.58
CA ASP A 109 3.19 -4.68 5.81
C ASP A 109 2.94 -4.82 4.31
N ARG A 110 1.82 -5.44 3.93
CA ARG A 110 1.38 -5.59 2.55
C ARG A 110 0.00 -4.95 2.39
N LEU A 111 -0.08 -3.90 1.59
CA LEU A 111 -1.33 -3.19 1.30
C LEU A 111 -1.84 -3.58 -0.08
N LEU A 112 -3.14 -3.88 -0.17
CA LEU A 112 -3.79 -4.20 -1.43
C LEU A 112 -4.60 -3.00 -1.94
N TYR A 113 -4.50 -2.73 -3.23
CA TYR A 113 -5.38 -1.76 -3.87
C TYR A 113 -5.68 -2.19 -5.30
N LEU A 114 -6.80 -1.73 -5.83
CA LEU A 114 -7.18 -1.94 -7.21
C LEU A 114 -6.54 -0.83 -8.04
N SER A 115 -5.74 -1.20 -9.03
CA SER A 115 -5.20 -0.28 -10.02
C SER A 115 -5.92 -0.50 -11.34
N VAL A 116 -6.22 0.58 -12.05
CA VAL A 116 -6.81 0.53 -13.38
C VAL A 116 -6.01 1.40 -14.33
N ARG A 117 -5.84 0.91 -15.56
CA ARG A 117 -5.30 1.66 -16.68
C ARG A 117 -6.16 1.41 -17.91
N ARG A 118 -6.09 2.31 -18.88
CA ARG A 118 -6.63 2.03 -20.21
C ARG A 118 -5.78 0.97 -20.91
N SER A 119 -6.40 0.05 -21.67
CA SER A 119 -5.72 -1.08 -22.30
C SER A 119 -4.72 -0.71 -23.39
N SER A 120 -5.00 0.32 -24.17
CA SER A 120 -4.13 0.74 -25.28
C SER A 120 -3.91 2.25 -25.27
N PRO A 121 -2.81 2.76 -25.88
CA PRO A 121 -2.61 4.20 -26.06
C PRO A 121 -3.50 4.76 -27.19
N GLY A 122 -3.50 6.08 -27.43
CA GLY A 122 -4.22 6.70 -28.58
C GLY A 122 -5.68 7.12 -28.30
N ASP A 123 -6.54 7.17 -29.31
CA ASP A 123 -7.93 7.68 -29.20
C ASP A 123 -8.99 6.60 -29.01
N GLY A 124 -8.59 5.34 -28.89
CA GLY A 124 -9.48 4.24 -28.54
C GLY A 124 -10.15 3.54 -29.71
N HIS A 125 -9.51 3.49 -30.87
CA HIS A 125 -10.03 2.72 -32.01
C HIS A 125 -10.00 1.21 -31.72
N GLY A 126 -11.14 0.53 -31.94
CA GLY A 126 -11.34 -0.90 -31.71
C GLY A 126 -12.07 -1.21 -30.39
N TYR A 127 -12.65 -2.42 -30.28
CA TYR A 127 -13.46 -2.82 -29.11
C TYR A 127 -12.71 -2.70 -27.78
N CYS A 128 -11.42 -3.08 -27.73
CA CYS A 128 -10.55 -2.90 -26.56
C CYS A 128 -9.69 -1.64 -26.60
N GLY A 129 -9.84 -0.80 -27.62
CA GLY A 129 -9.19 0.51 -27.71
C GLY A 129 -9.52 1.41 -26.53
N ALA A 130 -10.74 1.28 -25.99
CA ALA A 130 -11.24 2.01 -24.83
C ALA A 130 -11.46 1.10 -23.60
N GLY A 131 -10.87 -0.10 -23.60
CA GLY A 131 -10.98 -1.05 -22.50
C GLY A 131 -10.18 -0.65 -21.26
N ALA A 132 -10.45 -1.34 -20.15
CA ALA A 132 -9.74 -1.23 -18.90
C ALA A 132 -8.87 -2.46 -18.65
N GLU A 133 -7.69 -2.24 -18.09
CA GLU A 133 -6.83 -3.27 -17.50
C GLU A 133 -6.79 -3.01 -16.01
N MET A 134 -7.37 -3.94 -15.25
CA MET A 134 -7.47 -3.87 -13.81
C MET A 134 -6.54 -4.90 -13.18
N ALA A 135 -5.79 -4.47 -12.18
CA ALA A 135 -4.93 -5.35 -11.40
C ALA A 135 -5.15 -5.13 -9.91
N LEU A 136 -5.11 -6.23 -9.15
CA LEU A 136 -4.86 -6.20 -7.72
C LEU A 136 -3.38 -5.90 -7.51
N THR A 137 -3.09 -4.68 -7.07
CA THR A 137 -1.72 -4.23 -6.80
C THR A 137 -1.37 -4.47 -5.35
N VAL A 138 -0.21 -5.08 -5.13
CA VAL A 138 0.38 -5.34 -3.82
C VAL A 138 1.48 -4.31 -3.56
N VAL A 139 1.36 -3.57 -2.47
CA VAL A 139 2.32 -2.56 -2.03
C VAL A 139 3.07 -3.08 -0.80
N ASP A 140 4.40 -3.04 -0.84
CA ASP A 140 5.23 -3.21 0.35
C ASP A 140 5.26 -1.89 1.14
N LEU A 141 4.85 -1.94 2.41
CA LEU A 141 4.89 -0.80 3.33
C LEU A 141 6.16 -0.76 4.20
N HIS A 142 7.09 -1.70 4.00
CA HIS A 142 8.38 -1.71 4.66
C HIS A 142 9.28 -0.61 4.09
N GLY A 143 9.81 0.25 4.96
CA GLY A 143 10.58 1.43 4.53
C GLY A 143 9.73 2.39 3.69
N THR A 144 10.23 2.73 2.50
CA THR A 144 9.49 3.59 1.54
C THR A 144 8.48 2.74 0.77
N PRO A 145 7.18 3.10 0.78
CA PRO A 145 6.17 2.32 0.07
C PRO A 145 6.49 2.12 -1.41
N SER A 146 6.37 0.89 -1.88
CA SER A 146 6.67 0.52 -3.27
C SER A 146 5.79 -0.62 -3.76
N ILE A 147 5.57 -0.70 -5.07
CA ILE A 147 4.76 -1.76 -5.67
C ILE A 147 5.60 -3.04 -5.76
N LEU A 148 5.12 -4.11 -5.12
CA LEU A 148 5.71 -5.44 -5.15
C LEU A 148 5.23 -6.23 -6.37
N ALA A 149 3.93 -6.20 -6.64
CA ALA A 149 3.30 -6.99 -7.71
C ALA A 149 2.04 -6.32 -8.23
N ARG A 150 1.67 -6.63 -9.48
CA ARG A 150 0.37 -6.32 -10.08
C ARG A 150 -0.19 -7.62 -10.62
N VAL A 151 -1.28 -8.08 -10.02
CA VAL A 151 -1.93 -9.32 -10.40
C VAL A 151 -3.17 -8.96 -11.23
N PRO A 152 -3.23 -9.34 -12.52
CA PRO A 152 -4.39 -9.05 -13.36
C PRO A 152 -5.66 -9.62 -12.75
N VAL A 153 -6.73 -8.83 -12.73
CA VAL A 153 -8.05 -9.26 -12.23
C VAL A 153 -9.18 -8.93 -13.21
N SER A 154 -8.98 -8.01 -14.14
CA SER A 154 -9.86 -7.84 -15.31
C SER A 154 -9.02 -7.28 -16.45
N SER A 155 -9.25 -7.78 -17.66
CA SER A 155 -8.53 -7.38 -18.86
C SER A 155 -9.49 -7.30 -20.03
N CYS A 156 -9.31 -6.30 -20.89
CA CYS A 156 -9.97 -6.32 -22.19
C CYS A 156 -9.13 -7.11 -23.20
N LEU A 157 -7.81 -7.05 -23.08
CA LEU A 157 -6.88 -7.69 -24.02
C LEU A 157 -6.81 -9.20 -23.84
N ASP A 158 -6.96 -9.67 -22.60
CA ASP A 158 -6.99 -11.08 -22.22
C ASP A 158 -8.40 -11.50 -21.78
N ASN A 159 -8.71 -12.79 -21.84
CA ASN A 159 -9.99 -13.33 -21.35
C ASN A 159 -10.03 -13.38 -19.81
N ILE A 160 -10.01 -12.21 -19.16
CA ILE A 160 -10.03 -12.09 -17.70
C ILE A 160 -11.17 -11.18 -17.31
N ASP A 161 -12.16 -11.74 -16.62
CA ASP A 161 -13.35 -11.00 -16.22
C ASP A 161 -13.78 -11.36 -14.80
N LEU A 162 -14.06 -10.34 -14.00
CA LEU A 162 -14.51 -10.52 -12.63
C LEU A 162 -15.96 -10.99 -12.66
N ASP A 163 -16.32 -11.79 -11.67
CA ASP A 163 -17.72 -12.16 -11.45
C ASP A 163 -18.49 -11.01 -10.76
N ALA A 164 -18.54 -9.87 -11.44
CA ALA A 164 -19.09 -8.59 -10.98
C ALA A 164 -19.79 -7.87 -12.14
N PRO A 165 -20.85 -7.08 -11.85
CA PRO A 165 -21.53 -6.28 -12.86
C PRO A 165 -20.69 -5.07 -13.32
N ASP A 166 -19.86 -4.52 -12.44
CA ASP A 166 -19.12 -3.28 -12.65
C ASP A 166 -17.70 -3.37 -12.05
N LEU A 167 -16.76 -2.58 -12.59
CA LEU A 167 -15.36 -2.54 -12.12
C LEU A 167 -15.21 -2.08 -10.66
N ASP A 168 -16.19 -1.34 -10.15
CA ASP A 168 -16.22 -0.86 -8.77
C ASP A 168 -17.04 -1.76 -7.84
N ASP A 169 -17.46 -2.96 -8.27
CA ASP A 169 -18.01 -3.96 -7.36
C ASP A 169 -16.90 -4.78 -6.68
N LEU A 170 -17.01 -4.91 -5.35
CA LEU A 170 -16.12 -5.73 -4.53
C LEU A 170 -16.72 -7.08 -4.12
N THR A 171 -17.95 -7.41 -4.55
CA THR A 171 -18.58 -8.71 -4.30
C THR A 171 -17.76 -9.94 -4.74
N PRO A 172 -16.89 -9.89 -5.77
CA PRO A 172 -16.05 -11.04 -6.12
C PRO A 172 -14.94 -11.32 -5.09
N TYR A 173 -14.64 -10.37 -4.21
CA TYR A 173 -13.52 -10.45 -3.28
C TYR A 173 -13.98 -10.89 -1.90
N THR A 174 -13.36 -11.93 -1.37
CA THR A 174 -13.61 -12.41 -0.01
C THR A 174 -12.31 -12.80 0.69
N VAL A 175 -12.31 -12.83 2.03
CA VAL A 175 -11.17 -13.36 2.79
C VAL A 175 -11.56 -14.70 3.40
N ARG A 176 -10.78 -15.74 3.10
CA ARG A 176 -10.92 -17.10 3.65
C ARG A 176 -9.54 -17.61 4.05
N ASP A 177 -9.44 -18.19 5.24
CA ASP A 177 -8.19 -18.73 5.79
C ASP A 177 -7.01 -17.74 5.77
N GLY A 178 -7.31 -16.45 5.99
CA GLY A 178 -6.32 -15.38 5.97
C GLY A 178 -5.74 -15.06 4.59
N ARG A 179 -6.41 -15.48 3.52
CA ARG A 179 -6.04 -15.19 2.13
C ARG A 179 -7.18 -14.49 1.40
N LEU A 180 -6.82 -13.61 0.47
CA LEU A 180 -7.80 -13.00 -0.43
C LEU A 180 -8.18 -14.00 -1.52
N ARG A 181 -9.47 -14.32 -1.61
CA ARG A 181 -10.11 -15.10 -2.66
C ARG A 181 -10.83 -14.16 -3.62
N ILE A 182 -10.76 -14.47 -4.90
CA ILE A 182 -11.32 -13.68 -6.00
C ILE A 182 -12.11 -14.63 -6.90
N ARG A 183 -13.32 -14.22 -7.26
CA ARG A 183 -14.19 -14.91 -8.23
C ARG A 183 -14.11 -14.24 -9.60
N PHE A 184 -14.06 -15.07 -10.62
CA PHE A 184 -14.01 -14.68 -12.02
C PHE A 184 -15.13 -15.36 -12.80
N SER A 185 -15.72 -14.64 -13.74
CA SER A 185 -16.61 -15.21 -14.75
C SER A 185 -15.80 -15.92 -15.84
N ALA A 186 -14.60 -15.42 -16.13
CA ALA A 186 -13.63 -16.03 -17.03
C ALA A 186 -12.20 -15.68 -16.59
N TYR A 187 -11.26 -16.61 -16.79
CA TYR A 187 -9.84 -16.33 -16.62
C TYR A 187 -9.05 -17.15 -17.64
N ALA A 188 -8.19 -16.48 -18.41
CA ALA A 188 -7.41 -17.09 -19.48
C ALA A 188 -6.66 -18.34 -19.00
N GLY A 189 -6.91 -19.48 -19.66
CA GLY A 189 -6.32 -20.78 -19.31
C GLY A 189 -7.13 -21.59 -18.28
N HIS A 190 -8.29 -21.10 -17.85
CA HIS A 190 -9.21 -21.75 -16.92
C HIS A 190 -10.66 -21.78 -17.44
N ASP A 191 -10.83 -21.73 -18.76
CA ASP A 191 -12.12 -21.54 -19.44
C ASP A 191 -13.11 -22.71 -19.25
N ASP A 192 -12.62 -23.90 -18.86
CA ASP A 192 -13.43 -25.12 -18.67
C ASP A 192 -13.89 -25.34 -17.21
N ALA A 193 -13.46 -24.50 -16.27
CA ALA A 193 -13.82 -24.65 -14.86
C ALA A 193 -15.19 -23.99 -14.59
N GLY A 194 -16.08 -24.71 -13.89
CA GLY A 194 -17.13 -24.06 -13.10
C GLY A 194 -16.52 -23.02 -12.14
N PRO A 195 -17.33 -22.13 -11.53
CA PRO A 195 -16.94 -20.75 -11.20
C PRO A 195 -15.44 -20.59 -10.90
N VAL A 196 -14.74 -19.80 -11.72
CA VAL A 196 -13.28 -19.67 -11.64
C VAL A 196 -12.94 -18.91 -10.37
N GLU A 197 -12.39 -19.63 -9.39
CA GLU A 197 -12.00 -19.06 -8.11
C GLU A 197 -10.49 -19.17 -7.91
N ALA A 198 -9.87 -18.06 -7.52
CA ALA A 198 -8.45 -18.03 -7.22
C ALA A 198 -8.18 -17.36 -5.89
N VAL A 199 -7.02 -17.66 -5.32
CA VAL A 199 -6.46 -16.98 -4.16
C VAL A 199 -5.14 -16.34 -4.53
N LEU A 200 -4.83 -15.20 -3.91
CA LEU A 200 -3.52 -14.58 -4.09
C LEU A 200 -2.43 -15.56 -3.64
N ALA A 201 -1.45 -15.84 -4.51
CA ALA A 201 -0.39 -16.81 -4.28
C ALA A 201 0.43 -16.48 -3.01
N PRO A 202 1.09 -17.45 -2.38
CA PRO A 202 1.84 -17.21 -1.13
C PRO A 202 2.93 -16.14 -1.25
N ASP A 203 3.53 -15.99 -2.43
CA ASP A 203 4.53 -14.97 -2.74
C ASP A 203 3.91 -13.59 -3.07
N LEU A 204 2.58 -13.53 -3.24
CA LEU A 204 1.80 -12.35 -3.61
C LEU A 204 2.04 -11.84 -5.03
N HIS A 205 2.73 -12.62 -5.89
CA HIS A 205 3.08 -12.21 -7.26
C HIS A 205 2.09 -12.69 -8.32
N GLY A 206 1.14 -13.55 -7.97
CA GLY A 206 0.15 -14.08 -8.91
C GLY A 206 -1.04 -14.72 -8.22
N LEU A 207 -1.80 -15.52 -8.98
CA LEU A 207 -2.96 -16.24 -8.50
C LEU A 207 -2.66 -17.74 -8.41
N THR A 208 -3.24 -18.38 -7.40
CA THR A 208 -3.37 -19.84 -7.32
C THR A 208 -4.84 -20.16 -7.50
N PHE A 209 -5.18 -20.87 -8.57
CA PHE A 209 -6.55 -21.29 -8.83
C PHE A 209 -6.93 -22.44 -7.92
N ALA A 210 -8.14 -22.36 -7.36
CA ALA A 210 -8.74 -23.48 -6.69
C ALA A 210 -9.02 -24.59 -7.73
N PRO A 211 -8.83 -25.86 -7.36
CA PRO A 211 -9.23 -26.99 -8.20
C PRO A 211 -10.76 -27.08 -8.35
#